data_AF-A0A2P4Q1L1-F1
#
_entry.id   AF-A0A2P4Q1L1-F1
#
_cell.length_a   1.000
_cell.length_b   1.000
_cell.length_c   1.000
_cell.angle_alpha   90.00
_cell.angle_beta   90.00
_cell.angle_gamma   90.00
#
_symmetry.space_group_name_H-M   'P 1'
#
loop_
_entity.id
_entity.type
_entity.pdbx_description
1 polymer ?
#
loop_
_entity_poly.entity_id
_entity_poly.type
_entity_poly.pdbx_seq_one_letter_code
_entity_poly.pdbx_strand_id
1 'polypeptide(L)' 'MIMYFVATGKQPFSNYAHDEYLVLNICNGIRPEMNESEIPKCYIDIMKKCWDSDPNNRPSVTELEIMIKS' A
#
# COMPACT_ATOMS: atom_id res chain seq x y z
N MET A 1 2.58 3.20 -2.11
CA MET A 1 3.54 2.23 -2.68
C MET A 1 4.92 2.30 -2.04
N ILE A 2 5.44 3.48 -1.69
CA ILE A 2 6.76 3.62 -1.05
C ILE A 2 6.86 2.78 0.23
N MET A 3 5.84 2.81 1.09
CA MET A 3 5.80 1.99 2.30
C MET A 3 5.94 0.48 2.02
N TYR A 4 5.31 -0.02 0.95
CA TYR A 4 5.45 -1.42 0.55
C TYR A 4 6.89 -1.77 0.19
N PHE A 5 7.54 -0.93 -0.61
CA PHE A 5 8.94 -1.13 -0.99
C PHE A 5 9.85 -1.11 0.24
N VAL A 6 9.64 -0.15 1.15
CA VAL A 6 10.44 -0.05 2.39
C VAL A 6 10.27 -1.30 3.26
N ALA A 7 9.05 -1.84 3.37
CA ALA A 7 8.79 -3.00 4.22
C ALA A 7 9.25 -4.33 3.61
N THR A 8 9.23 -4.46 2.28
CA THR A 8 9.45 -5.75 1.60
C THR A 8 10.77 -5.82 0.82
N GLY A 9 11.37 -4.67 0.51
CA GLY A 9 12.49 -4.57 -0.45
C GLY A 9 12.12 -4.93 -1.89
N LYS A 10 10.83 -5.18 -2.19
CA LYS A 10 10.35 -5.64 -3.49
C LYS A 10 9.67 -4.51 -4.25
N GLN A 11 9.78 -4.54 -5.57
CA GLN A 11 9.00 -3.66 -6.43
C GLN A 11 7.52 -4.02 -6.34
N PRO A 12 6.61 -3.05 -6.10
CA PRO A 12 5.17 -3.30 -6.14
C PRO A 12 4.76 -3.95 -7.46
N PHE A 13 3.97 -5.02 -7.39
CA PHE A 13 3.51 -5.78 -8.55
C PHE A 13 4.63 -6.39 -9.40
N SER A 14 5.80 -6.72 -8.83
CA SER A 14 6.93 -7.33 -9.56
C SER A 14 6.60 -8.67 -10.24
N ASN A 15 5.49 -9.30 -9.85
CA ASN A 15 4.98 -10.55 -10.42
C ASN A 15 3.96 -10.35 -11.56
N TYR A 16 3.64 -9.09 -11.92
CA TYR A 16 2.70 -8.76 -13.00
C TYR A 16 3.43 -8.12 -14.18
N ALA A 17 2.88 -8.30 -15.38
CA ALA A 17 3.24 -7.47 -16.53
C ALA A 17 2.73 -6.03 -16.32
N HIS A 18 3.53 -5.03 -16.68
CA HIS A 18 3.19 -3.61 -16.53
C HIS A 18 2.44 -3.10 -17.76
N ASP A 19 1.24 -3.62 -17.96
CA ASP A 19 0.37 -3.36 -19.12
C ASP A 19 -0.99 -2.75 -18.69
N GLU A 20 -1.88 -2.52 -19.66
CA GLU A 20 -3.22 -1.98 -19.43
C GLU A 20 -4.08 -2.86 -18.53
N TYR A 21 -3.87 -4.17 -18.52
CA TYR A 21 -4.61 -5.09 -17.67
C TYR A 21 -4.25 -4.89 -16.21
N LEU A 22 -2.96 -4.68 -15.90
CA LEU A 22 -2.53 -4.33 -14.54
C LEU A 22 -3.17 -3.02 -14.07
N VAL A 23 -3.21 -1.99 -14.93
CA VAL A 23 -3.85 -0.70 -14.61
C VAL A 23 -5.33 -0.91 -14.25
N LEU A 24 -6.07 -1.65 -15.08
CA LEU A 24 -7.49 -1.97 -14.82
C LEU A 24 -7.67 -2.74 -13.52
N ASN A 25 -6.81 -3.72 -13.25
CA ASN A 25 -6.87 -4.50 -12.01
C ASN A 25 -6.63 -3.62 -10.77
N ILE A 26 -5.68 -2.67 -10.83
CA ILE A 26 -5.40 -1.75 -9.72
C ILE A 26 -6.63 -0.87 -9.43
N CYS A 27 -7.27 -0.36 -10.48
CA CYS A 27 -8.54 0.37 -10.39
C CYS A 27 -9.66 -0.49 -9.77
N ASN A 28 -9.67 -1.79 -10.08
CA ASN A 28 -10.60 -2.76 -9.49
C ASN A 28 -10.22 -3.21 -8.07
N GLY A 29 -9.17 -2.65 -7.48
CA GLY A 29 -8.84 -2.84 -6.07
C GLY A 29 -7.73 -3.86 -5.78
N ILE A 30 -7.07 -4.45 -6.78
CA ILE A 30 -5.92 -5.30 -6.46
C ILE A 30 -4.82 -4.47 -5.80
N ARG A 31 -4.09 -5.09 -4.87
CA ARG A 31 -2.93 -4.50 -4.19
C ARG A 31 -1.77 -5.49 -4.22
N PRO A 32 -0.51 -5.03 -4.11
CA PRO A 32 0.64 -5.93 -4.08
C PRO A 32 0.52 -6.95 -2.95
N GLU A 33 0.86 -8.20 -3.24
CA GLU A 33 0.91 -9.25 -2.23
C GLU A 33 2.03 -8.98 -1.22
N MET A 34 1.74 -9.21 0.06
CA MET A 34 2.71 -9.06 1.14
C MET A 34 2.54 -10.18 2.17
N ASN A 35 3.66 -10.59 2.78
CA ASN A 35 3.61 -11.49 3.93
C ASN A 35 3.32 -10.67 5.19
N GLU A 36 2.06 -10.65 5.62
CA GLU A 36 1.63 -9.86 6.80
C GLU A 36 2.29 -10.34 8.11
N SER A 37 2.86 -11.55 8.16
CA SER A 37 3.54 -12.05 9.36
C SER A 37 4.93 -11.44 9.58
N GLU A 38 5.56 -10.89 8.54
CA GLU A 38 6.92 -10.33 8.59
C GLU A 38 6.95 -8.83 8.93
N ILE A 39 5.80 -8.14 8.83
CA ILE A 39 5.72 -6.69 8.93
C ILE A 39 4.85 -6.32 10.13
N PRO A 40 5.26 -5.35 10.99
CA PRO A 40 4.44 -4.93 12.12
C PRO A 40 3.03 -4.51 11.69
N LYS A 41 2.02 -5.03 12.38
CA LYS A 41 0.61 -4.79 12.03
C LYS A 41 0.26 -3.30 11.91
N CYS A 42 0.78 -2.44 12.79
CA CYS A 42 0.57 -1.00 12.71
C CYS A 42 1.04 -0.39 11.38
N TYR A 43 2.18 -0.86 10.86
CA TYR A 43 2.71 -0.41 9.58
C TYR A 43 1.83 -0.86 8.42
N ILE A 44 1.34 -2.11 8.48
CA ILE A 44 0.39 -2.68 7.50
C ILE A 44 -0.89 -1.85 7.47
N ASP A 45 -1.46 -1.56 8.63
CA ASP A 45 -2.72 -0.83 8.75
C ASP A 45 -2.58 0.61 8.20
N ILE A 46 -1.48 1.30 8.51
CA ILE A 46 -1.18 2.63 7.95
C ILE A 46 -1.00 2.55 6.43
N MET A 47 -0.19 1.61 5.95
CA MET A 47 0.01 1.40 4.51
C MET A 47 -1.30 1.10 3.80
N LYS A 48 -2.19 0.32 4.43
CA LYS A 48 -3.54 0.01 3.93
C LYS A 48 -4.44 1.22 3.82
N LYS A 49 -4.41 2.13 4.78
CA LYS A 49 -5.15 3.40 4.67
C LYS A 49 -4.61 4.29 3.54
N CYS A 50 -3.30 4.34 3.34
CA CYS A 50 -2.68 5.19 2.31
C CYS A 50 -3.06 4.82 0.86
N TRP A 51 -3.41 3.57 0.58
CA TRP A 51 -3.83 3.10 -0.75
C TRP A 51 -5.28 2.60 -0.79
N ASP A 52 -6.14 3.12 0.09
CA ASP A 52 -7.57 2.81 0.08
C ASP A 52 -8.20 3.12 -1.29
N SER A 53 -9.17 2.31 -1.70
CA SER A 53 -9.86 2.50 -2.98
C SER A 53 -10.72 3.75 -2.98
N ASP A 54 -11.32 4.12 -1.84
CA ASP A 54 -11.99 5.40 -1.65
C ASP A 54 -10.95 6.47 -1.29
N PRO A 55 -10.76 7.51 -2.13
CA PRO A 55 -9.83 8.60 -1.82
C PRO A 55 -10.12 9.32 -0.50
N ASN A 56 -11.38 9.36 -0.05
CA ASN A 56 -11.77 10.06 1.18
C ASN A 56 -11.30 9.32 2.45
N ASN A 57 -11.01 8.02 2.35
CA ASN A 57 -10.48 7.22 3.46
C ASN A 57 -8.96 7.37 3.61
N ARG A 58 -8.29 8.01 2.65
CA ARG A 58 -6.83 8.16 2.67
C ARG A 58 -6.44 9.29 3.62
N PRO A 59 -5.44 9.08 4.49
CA PRO A 59 -4.99 10.12 5.38
C PRO A 59 -4.29 11.24 4.59
N SER A 60 -4.47 12.46 5.06
CA SER A 60 -3.59 13.57 4.71
C SER A 60 -2.17 13.31 5.21
N VAL A 61 -1.20 14.05 4.67
CA VAL A 61 0.21 13.95 5.11
C VAL A 61 0.34 14.28 6.60
N THR A 62 -0.42 15.25 7.10
CA THR A 62 -0.42 15.65 8.51
C THR A 62 -0.96 14.54 9.41
N GLU A 63 -2.07 13.90 9.02
CA GLU A 63 -2.61 12.75 9.77
C GLU A 63 -1.65 11.56 9.76
N LEU A 64 -1.02 11.30 8.60
CA LEU A 64 -0.02 10.24 8.46
C LEU A 64 1.19 10.48 9.37
N GLU A 65 1.67 11.72 9.49
CA GLU A 65 2.77 12.08 10.39
C GLU A 65 2.43 11.76 11.85
N ILE A 66 1.20 12.05 12.27
CA ILE A 66 0.71 11.72 13.62
C ILE A 66 0.64 10.20 13.81
N MET A 67 0.11 9.45 12.84
CA MET A 67 0.00 7.99 12.90
C MET A 67 1.35 7.27 12.94
N ILE A 68 2.39 7.84 12.32
CA ILE A 68 3.74 7.24 12.33
C ILE A 68 4.47 7.52 13.65
N LYS A 69 4.15 8.63 14.32
CA LYS A 69 4.79 9.05 15.59
C LYS A 69 4.12 8.47 16.83
N SER A 70 2.88 7.99 16.72
CA SER A 70 2.12 7.35 17.79
C SER A 70 2.61 5.94 18.10
#